data_AF-A0A2V7YBS6-F1
#
_entry.id   AF-A0A2V7YBS6-F1
#
_cell.length_a   1.000
_cell.length_b   1.000
_cell.length_c   1.000
_cell.angle_alpha   90.00
_cell.angle_beta   90.00
_cell.angle_gamma   90.00
#
_symmetry.space_group_name_H-M   'P 1'
#
loop_
_entity.id
_entity.type
_entity.pdbx_description
1 polymer ?
#
loop_
_entity_poly.entity_id
_entity_poly.type
_entity_poly.pdbx_seq_one_letter_code
_entity_poly.pdbx_strand_id
1 'polypeptide(L)'
;MSCGQCGTELAPSRLSCPVCHSLVHAAELKHLAAAAGSAAESGDLTAEIASWRQALPLLPAGSRQFEQISAKVADLSRRLDAAPVVAGAPGEKDGRWKKGGGVLATLGLIVWKLKTLLLLVLTKGKLLLLGFTNAGTLFSMALSLGVYWAVFGWPFAVGLILSLYIHEMGHVAALQRLGIRAS
;
A
#
# COMPACT_ATOMS: atom_id res chain seq x y z
N MET A 1 33.89 0.95 14.59
CA MET A 1 32.52 0.83 15.15
C MET A 1 32.08 -0.61 15.03
N SER A 2 31.28 -1.15 15.94
CA SER A 2 30.78 -2.54 15.85
C SER A 2 29.42 -2.59 15.15
N CYS A 3 29.16 -3.69 14.45
CA CYS A 3 27.86 -3.96 13.86
C CYS A 3 26.82 -4.20 14.96
N GLY A 4 25.74 -3.42 15.01
CA GLY A 4 24.67 -3.61 16.00
C GLY A 4 23.91 -4.94 15.90
N GLN A 5 24.06 -5.67 14.79
CA GLN A 5 23.37 -6.95 14.55
C GLN A 5 24.22 -8.17 14.93
N CYS A 6 25.53 -8.15 14.64
CA CYS A 6 26.41 -9.32 14.77
C CYS A 6 27.71 -9.05 15.56
N GLY A 7 27.95 -7.83 16.02
CA GLY A 7 29.10 -7.47 16.84
C GLY A 7 30.44 -7.29 16.09
N THR A 8 30.52 -7.65 14.81
CA THR A 8 31.76 -7.51 14.01
C THR A 8 32.29 -6.09 14.00
N GLU A 9 33.60 -5.91 14.15
CA GLU A 9 34.25 -4.60 14.00
C GLU A 9 34.27 -4.14 12.54
N LEU A 10 33.85 -2.89 12.32
CA LEU A 10 33.69 -2.27 11.02
C LEU A 10 34.49 -0.96 10.95
N ALA A 11 35.06 -0.73 9.76
CA ALA A 11 35.68 0.53 9.41
C ALA A 11 34.64 1.69 9.39
N PRO A 12 35.03 2.93 9.71
CA PRO A 12 34.12 4.09 9.78
C PRO A 12 33.33 4.37 8.51
N SER A 13 33.88 4.06 7.33
CA SER A 13 33.27 4.30 6.03
C SER A 13 32.39 3.14 5.53
N ARG A 14 32.21 2.09 6.33
CA ARG A 14 31.48 0.88 5.91
C ARG A 14 29.96 1.08 6.08
N LEU A 15 29.22 0.95 4.98
CA LEU A 15 27.76 1.11 4.94
C LEU A 15 26.98 -0.19 5.18
N SER A 16 27.58 -1.34 4.83
CA SER A 16 27.01 -2.69 5.04
C SER A 16 28.01 -3.61 5.72
N CYS A 17 27.53 -4.41 6.67
CA CYS A 17 28.35 -5.43 7.33
C CYS A 17 28.72 -6.56 6.34
N PRO A 18 30.00 -6.99 6.25
CA PRO A 18 30.38 -8.09 5.35
C PRO A 18 29.97 -9.48 5.88
N VAL A 19 29.63 -9.60 7.17
CA VAL A 19 29.29 -10.89 7.80
C VAL A 19 27.79 -11.16 7.75
N CYS A 20 26.98 -10.21 8.22
CA CYS A 20 25.53 -10.37 8.30
C CYS A 20 24.75 -9.57 7.24
N HIS A 21 25.45 -8.81 6.39
CA HIS A 21 24.85 -7.95 5.35
C HIS A 21 23.88 -6.87 5.85
N SER A 22 23.83 -6.60 7.16
CA SER A 22 22.99 -5.54 7.72
C SER A 22 23.54 -4.16 7.37
N LEU A 23 22.64 -3.18 7.18
CA LEU A 23 22.99 -1.77 7.07
C LEU A 23 23.53 -1.27 8.41
N VAL A 24 24.66 -0.57 8.38
CA VAL A 24 25.32 -0.07 9.59
C VAL A 24 24.54 1.11 10.19
N HIS A 25 24.00 1.97 9.33
CA HIS A 25 23.24 3.16 9.71
C HIS A 25 21.72 2.92 9.68
N ALA A 26 21.25 1.71 9.96
CA ALA A 26 19.83 1.36 9.87
C ALA A 26 18.93 2.21 10.79
N ALA A 27 19.41 2.55 11.98
CA ALA A 27 18.68 3.40 12.93
C ALA A 27 18.54 4.85 12.41
N GLU A 28 19.63 5.43 11.93
CA GLU A 28 19.65 6.78 11.37
C GLU A 28 18.78 6.90 10.12
N LEU A 29 18.85 5.90 9.22
CA LEU A 29 18.00 5.83 8.04
C LEU A 29 16.50 5.79 8.39
N LYS A 30 16.12 5.08 9.46
CA LYS A 30 14.73 5.07 9.93
C LYS A 30 14.30 6.43 10.49
N HIS A 31 15.19 7.09 11.23
CA HIS A 31 14.92 8.42 11.78
C HIS A 31 14.72 9.46 10.65
N LEU A 32 15.62 9.47 9.65
CA LEU A 32 15.51 10.35 8.49
C LEU A 32 14.25 10.06 7.65
N ALA A 33 13.88 8.80 7.50
CA ALA A 33 12.64 8.42 6.80
C ALA A 33 11.39 8.91 7.56
N ALA A 34 11.39 8.83 8.89
CA ALA A 34 10.30 9.34 9.72
C ALA A 34 10.20 10.88 9.66
N ALA A 35 11.34 11.57 9.75
CA ALA A 35 11.41 13.03 9.60
C ALA A 35 10.86 13.47 8.23
N ALA A 36 11.28 12.80 7.15
CA ALA A 36 10.77 13.07 5.82
C ALA A 36 9.26 12.79 5.68
N GLY A 37 8.76 11.75 6.33
CA GLY A 37 7.32 11.45 6.39
C GLY A 37 6.52 12.55 7.07
N SER A 38 6.98 13.03 8.24
CA SER A 38 6.32 14.13 8.95
C SER A 38 6.33 15.44 8.15
N ALA A 39 7.42 15.74 7.43
CA ALA A 39 7.50 16.89 6.54
C ALA A 39 6.55 16.78 5.33
N ALA A 40 6.37 15.57 4.80
CA ALA A 40 5.41 15.31 3.73
C ALA A 40 3.96 15.54 4.21
N GLU A 41 3.64 15.12 5.44
CA GLU A 41 2.31 15.34 6.05
C GLU A 41 2.02 16.82 6.31
N SER A 42 3.05 17.60 6.69
CA SER A 42 2.92 19.05 6.88
C SER A 42 2.99 19.85 5.57
N GLY A 43 3.25 19.19 4.43
CA GLY A 43 3.43 19.84 3.13
C GLY A 43 4.73 20.64 2.99
N ASP A 44 5.69 20.45 3.90
CA ASP A 44 6.99 21.12 3.86
C ASP A 44 7.95 20.35 2.94
N LEU A 45 7.93 20.72 1.66
CA LEU A 45 8.78 20.12 0.63
C LEU A 45 10.28 20.33 0.89
N THR A 46 10.65 21.43 1.56
CA THR A 46 12.05 21.77 1.83
C THR A 46 12.62 20.85 2.92
N ALA A 47 11.85 20.65 4.00
CA ALA A 47 12.23 19.72 5.05
C ALA A 47 12.18 18.26 4.58
N GLU A 48 11.23 17.90 3.70
CA GLU A 48 11.15 16.55 3.12
C GLU A 48 12.39 16.24 2.29
N ILE A 49 12.76 17.11 1.33
CA ILE A 49 13.92 16.86 0.47
C ILE A 49 15.24 16.86 1.25
N ALA A 50 15.36 17.72 2.27
CA ALA A 50 16.57 17.80 3.09
C ALA A 50 16.82 16.47 3.81
N SER A 51 15.76 15.89 4.38
CA SER A 51 15.82 14.60 5.09
C SER A 51 16.24 13.46 4.14
N TRP A 52 15.68 13.41 2.92
CA TRP A 52 16.07 12.40 1.93
C TRP A 52 17.51 12.59 1.40
N ARG A 53 17.98 13.83 1.23
CA ARG A 53 19.36 14.12 0.81
C ARG A 53 20.38 13.68 1.86
N GLN A 54 20.06 13.83 3.15
CA GLN A 54 20.91 13.33 4.25
C GLN A 54 20.96 11.80 4.32
N ALA A 55 19.90 11.10 3.87
CA ALA A 55 19.85 9.64 3.87
C ALA A 55 20.70 9.00 2.76
N LEU A 56 20.86 9.67 1.61
CA LEU A 56 21.62 9.15 0.45
C LEU A 56 23.06 8.68 0.77
N PRO A 57 23.92 9.45 1.48
CA PRO A 57 25.29 9.01 1.78
C PRO A 57 25.36 7.81 2.73
N LEU A 58 24.28 7.50 3.45
CA LEU A 58 24.22 6.36 4.37
C LEU A 58 23.84 5.05 3.67
N LEU A 59 23.54 5.10 2.36
CA LEU A 59 23.13 3.96 1.55
C LEU A 59 24.22 3.53 0.58
N PRO A 60 24.42 2.22 0.37
CA PRO A 60 25.35 1.73 -0.63
C PRO A 60 24.92 2.14 -2.05
N ALA A 61 25.84 2.76 -2.80
CA ALA A 61 25.64 3.05 -4.21
C ALA A 61 25.39 1.75 -4.99
N GLY A 62 24.38 1.74 -5.86
CA GLY A 62 23.95 0.55 -6.61
C GLY A 62 22.91 -0.34 -5.91
N SER A 63 22.47 0.02 -4.69
CA SER A 63 21.30 -0.62 -4.09
C SER A 63 20.00 -0.06 -4.72
N ARG A 64 18.98 -0.91 -4.86
CA ARG A 64 17.64 -0.45 -5.30
C ARG A 64 17.08 0.66 -4.41
N GLN A 65 17.41 0.63 -3.11
CA GLN A 65 16.99 1.65 -2.16
C GLN A 65 17.63 3.00 -2.46
N PHE A 66 18.92 3.02 -2.83
CA PHE A 66 19.61 4.22 -3.28
C PHE A 66 18.96 4.80 -4.54
N GLU A 67 18.67 3.96 -5.54
CA GLU A 67 18.00 4.38 -6.78
C GLU A 67 16.59 4.96 -6.54
N GLN A 68 15.81 4.33 -5.67
CA GLN A 68 14.48 4.81 -5.33
C GLN A 68 14.52 6.16 -4.61
N ILE A 69 15.42 6.32 -3.65
CA ILE A 69 15.54 7.57 -2.88
C ILE A 69 16.14 8.68 -3.76
N SER A 70 17.11 8.37 -4.63
CA SER A 70 17.66 9.37 -5.56
C SER A 70 16.59 9.86 -6.54
N ALA A 71 15.77 8.96 -7.08
CA ALA A 71 14.63 9.31 -7.93
C ALA A 71 13.61 10.19 -7.18
N LYS A 72 13.32 9.85 -5.92
CA LYS A 72 12.43 10.65 -5.07
C LYS A 72 12.99 12.05 -4.82
N VAL A 73 14.28 12.18 -4.49
CA VAL A 73 14.95 13.48 -4.31
C VAL A 73 14.90 14.30 -5.61
N ALA A 74 15.11 13.68 -6.77
CA ALA A 74 15.01 14.37 -8.05
C ALA A 74 13.59 14.88 -8.33
N ASP A 75 12.56 14.11 -7.98
CA ASP A 75 11.16 14.53 -8.10
C ASP A 75 10.81 15.69 -7.17
N LEU A 76 11.19 15.59 -5.89
CA LEU A 76 10.99 16.65 -4.91
C LEU A 76 11.73 17.94 -5.32
N SER A 77 12.93 17.81 -5.91
CA SER A 77 13.67 18.98 -6.42
C SER A 77 12.88 19.68 -7.51
N ARG A 78 12.36 18.95 -8.50
CA ARG A 78 11.53 19.54 -9.56
C ARG A 78 10.28 20.23 -9.00
N ARG A 79 9.65 19.64 -7.99
CA ARG A 79 8.46 20.23 -7.34
C ARG A 79 8.79 21.51 -6.59
N LEU A 80 9.95 21.57 -5.94
CA LEU A 80 10.46 22.79 -5.31
C LEU A 80 10.81 23.86 -6.36
N ASP A 81 11.48 23.47 -7.44
CA ASP A 81 11.87 24.38 -8.52
C ASP A 81 10.64 24.93 -9.28
N ALA A 82 9.57 24.13 -9.40
CA ALA A 82 8.30 24.53 -10.01
C ALA A 82 7.38 25.33 -9.05
N ALA A 83 7.65 25.31 -7.75
CA ALA A 83 6.91 26.11 -6.79
C ALA A 83 7.35 27.58 -6.93
N PRO A 84 6.42 28.53 -7.12
CA PRO A 84 6.78 29.94 -7.12
C PRO A 84 7.40 30.30 -5.76
N VAL A 85 8.57 30.95 -5.79
CA VAL A 85 9.24 31.50 -4.62
C VAL A 85 8.37 32.59 -3.99
N VAL A 86 7.46 32.17 -3.11
CA VAL A 86 6.82 33.03 -2.12
C VAL A 86 7.23 32.51 -0.75
N ALA A 87 8.35 33.04 -0.28
CA ALA A 87 8.76 32.89 1.10
C ALA A 87 7.77 33.67 1.99
N GLY A 88 7.14 32.98 2.94
CA GLY A 88 6.64 33.59 4.18
C GLY A 88 5.17 33.35 4.54
N ALA A 89 4.98 32.85 5.77
CA ALA A 89 3.79 32.82 6.64
C ALA A 89 2.87 31.58 6.59
N PRO A 90 2.39 31.10 7.78
CA PRO A 90 1.42 30.01 7.88
C PRO A 90 0.03 30.57 7.57
N GLY A 91 -0.46 30.30 6.38
CA GLY A 91 -1.76 30.77 5.91
C GLY A 91 -2.80 29.65 5.90
N GLU A 92 -3.72 29.74 6.86
CA GLU A 92 -5.16 29.55 6.71
C GLU A 92 -5.67 28.28 5.99
N LYS A 93 -6.30 27.41 6.79
CA LYS A 93 -7.18 26.34 6.31
C LYS A 93 -8.45 26.96 5.74
N ASP A 94 -8.46 27.33 4.47
CA ASP A 94 -9.66 27.88 3.85
C ASP A 94 -10.49 26.79 3.15
N GLY A 95 -11.61 26.48 3.82
CA GLY A 95 -12.57 25.49 3.39
C GLY A 95 -13.42 26.01 2.24
N ARG A 96 -13.51 25.22 1.17
CA ARG A 96 -14.62 25.36 0.22
C ARG A 96 -14.87 24.10 -0.60
N TRP A 97 -15.18 22.98 0.05
CA TRP A 97 -15.95 21.93 -0.63
C TRP A 97 -17.43 22.06 -0.28
N LYS A 98 -18.13 22.67 -1.24
CA LYS A 98 -19.56 22.95 -1.21
C LYS A 98 -20.36 21.68 -0.88
N LYS A 99 -21.03 21.72 0.27
CA LYS A 99 -22.20 20.90 0.59
C LYS A 99 -23.22 21.07 -0.54
N GLY A 100 -23.58 19.99 -1.24
CA GLY A 100 -24.61 20.07 -2.28
C GLY A 100 -24.85 18.83 -3.14
N GLY A 101 -24.41 17.62 -2.74
CA GLY A 101 -24.57 16.41 -3.56
C GLY A 101 -25.08 15.17 -2.82
N GLY A 102 -25.48 15.30 -1.55
CA GLY A 102 -25.78 14.14 -0.68
C GLY A 102 -27.17 13.52 -0.84
N VAL A 103 -28.13 14.22 -1.46
CA VAL A 103 -29.54 13.76 -1.49
C VAL A 103 -29.95 13.13 -2.82
N LEU A 104 -29.31 13.51 -3.95
CA LEU A 104 -29.59 12.91 -5.25
C LEU A 104 -28.84 11.59 -5.48
N ALA A 105 -27.66 11.42 -4.87
CA ALA A 105 -26.87 10.19 -5.00
C ALA A 105 -27.49 9.00 -4.22
N THR A 106 -28.15 9.25 -3.09
CA THR A 106 -28.76 8.19 -2.27
C THR A 106 -30.03 7.63 -2.90
N LEU A 107 -30.86 8.46 -3.54
CA LEU A 107 -32.05 8.00 -4.28
C LEU A 107 -31.68 7.18 -5.53
N GLY A 108 -30.64 7.58 -6.26
CA GLY A 108 -30.12 6.81 -7.39
C GLY A 108 -29.61 5.43 -6.99
N LEU A 109 -28.92 5.33 -5.84
CA LEU A 109 -28.44 4.06 -5.29
C LEU A 109 -29.59 3.15 -4.81
N ILE A 110 -30.65 3.69 -4.22
CA ILE A 110 -31.80 2.91 -3.75
C ILE A 110 -32.60 2.33 -4.92
N VAL A 111 -32.84 3.11 -5.98
CA VAL A 111 -33.55 2.64 -7.19
C VAL A 111 -32.73 1.59 -7.94
N TRP A 112 -31.40 1.74 -8.00
CA TRP A 112 -30.51 0.72 -8.55
C TRP A 112 -30.61 -0.57 -7.75
N LYS A 113 -30.44 -0.49 -6.41
CA LYS A 113 -30.44 -1.67 -5.52
C LYS A 113 -31.74 -2.46 -5.60
N LEU A 114 -32.88 -1.79 -5.77
CA LEU A 114 -34.19 -2.44 -5.94
C LEU A 114 -34.33 -3.14 -7.31
N LYS A 115 -33.84 -2.51 -8.39
CA LYS A 115 -33.90 -3.07 -9.74
C LYS A 115 -33.00 -4.31 -9.89
N THR A 116 -31.83 -4.31 -9.24
CA THR A 116 -30.94 -5.50 -9.20
C THR A 116 -31.51 -6.62 -8.34
N LEU A 117 -32.19 -6.31 -7.24
CA LEU A 117 -32.80 -7.31 -6.37
C LEU A 117 -33.99 -8.00 -7.06
N LEU A 118 -34.82 -7.22 -7.77
CA LEU A 118 -35.96 -7.75 -8.53
C LEU A 118 -35.51 -8.61 -9.72
N LEU A 119 -34.44 -8.22 -10.42
CA LEU A 119 -33.85 -9.01 -11.50
C LEU A 119 -33.21 -10.32 -10.98
N LEU A 120 -32.60 -10.30 -9.79
CA LEU A 120 -32.02 -11.48 -9.13
C LEU A 120 -33.09 -12.48 -8.66
N VAL A 121 -34.23 -11.97 -8.16
CA VAL A 121 -35.36 -12.81 -7.74
C VAL A 121 -36.05 -13.44 -8.94
N LEU A 122 -36.24 -12.68 -10.03
CA LEU A 122 -36.92 -13.17 -11.24
C LEU A 122 -36.07 -14.19 -12.02
N THR A 123 -34.75 -14.07 -11.98
CA THR A 123 -33.82 -15.07 -12.56
C THR A 123 -33.65 -16.31 -11.68
N LYS A 124 -33.85 -16.22 -10.37
CA LYS A 124 -33.76 -17.36 -9.43
C LYS A 124 -35.04 -18.19 -9.25
N GLY A 125 -36.19 -17.75 -9.75
CA GLY A 125 -37.43 -18.54 -9.66
C GLY A 125 -37.33 -19.91 -10.32
N LYS A 126 -36.62 -20.01 -11.45
CA LYS A 126 -36.43 -21.27 -12.19
C LYS A 126 -35.32 -22.15 -11.59
N LEU A 127 -34.41 -21.58 -10.80
CA LEU A 127 -33.34 -22.30 -10.11
C LEU A 127 -33.79 -22.87 -8.75
N LEU A 128 -34.74 -22.22 -8.07
CA LEU A 128 -35.31 -22.69 -6.81
C LEU A 128 -36.21 -23.92 -7.00
N LEU A 129 -36.94 -24.01 -8.12
CA LEU A 129 -37.74 -25.19 -8.47
C LEU A 129 -36.89 -26.40 -8.88
N LEU A 130 -35.69 -26.19 -9.42
CA LEU A 130 -34.76 -27.25 -9.82
C LEU A 130 -33.74 -27.63 -8.74
N GLY A 131 -33.46 -26.75 -7.77
CA GLY A 131 -32.49 -26.97 -6.69
C GLY A 131 -33.05 -27.68 -5.45
N PHE A 132 -34.37 -27.86 -5.35
CA PHE A 132 -35.01 -28.46 -4.16
C PHE A 132 -34.79 -29.98 -4.05
N THR A 133 -34.20 -30.64 -5.05
CA THR A 133 -33.92 -32.08 -5.01
C THR A 133 -32.55 -32.44 -4.40
N ASN A 134 -31.73 -31.47 -4.01
CA ASN A 134 -30.42 -31.69 -3.38
C ASN A 134 -30.18 -30.78 -2.16
N ALA A 135 -31.19 -30.65 -1.29
CA ALA A 135 -31.15 -29.76 -0.13
C ALA A 135 -30.07 -30.13 0.92
N GLY A 136 -29.72 -31.41 1.06
CA GLY A 136 -28.81 -31.87 2.12
C GLY A 136 -27.33 -31.46 1.92
N THR A 137 -26.83 -31.52 0.69
CA THR A 137 -25.43 -31.23 0.36
C THR A 137 -25.15 -29.74 0.20
N LEU A 138 -26.12 -28.96 -0.29
CA LEU A 138 -25.99 -27.51 -0.36
C LEU A 138 -26.12 -26.87 1.03
N PHE A 139 -26.92 -27.44 1.94
CA PHE A 139 -27.05 -26.93 3.29
C PHE A 139 -25.77 -27.10 4.11
N SER A 140 -25.09 -28.24 4.03
CA SER A 140 -23.81 -28.45 4.73
C SER A 140 -22.68 -27.58 4.18
N MET A 141 -22.62 -27.37 2.86
CA MET A 141 -21.65 -26.44 2.25
C MET A 141 -21.95 -24.98 2.59
N ALA A 142 -23.22 -24.58 2.60
CA ALA A 142 -23.63 -23.22 2.95
C ALA A 142 -23.44 -22.92 4.44
N LEU A 143 -23.64 -23.91 5.32
CA LEU A 143 -23.38 -23.77 6.75
C LEU A 143 -21.88 -23.54 7.01
N SER A 144 -21.00 -24.31 6.35
CA SER A 144 -19.54 -24.11 6.44
C SER A 144 -19.11 -22.74 5.91
N LEU A 145 -19.67 -22.31 4.77
CA LEU A 145 -19.40 -20.98 4.20
C LEU A 145 -19.92 -19.85 5.12
N GLY A 146 -21.06 -20.05 5.77
CA GLY A 146 -21.63 -19.13 6.76
C GLY A 146 -20.78 -19.03 8.03
N VAL A 147 -20.21 -20.14 8.51
CA VAL A 147 -19.30 -20.15 9.66
C VAL A 147 -18.02 -19.38 9.36
N TYR A 148 -17.38 -19.62 8.21
CA TYR A 148 -16.16 -18.87 7.83
C TYR A 148 -16.44 -17.39 7.55
N TRP A 149 -17.61 -17.06 7.00
CA TRP A 149 -18.04 -15.67 6.79
C TRP A 149 -18.33 -14.93 8.10
N ALA A 150 -18.94 -15.61 9.08
CA ALA A 150 -19.27 -15.04 10.38
C ALA A 150 -18.04 -14.85 11.30
N VAL A 151 -17.05 -15.75 11.23
CA VAL A 151 -15.89 -15.71 12.12
C VAL A 151 -14.85 -14.67 11.67
N PHE A 152 -14.66 -14.47 10.37
CA PHE A 152 -13.56 -13.67 9.87
C PHE A 152 -13.98 -12.38 9.14
N GLY A 153 -15.25 -12.28 8.75
CA GLY A 153 -15.80 -11.10 8.09
C GLY A 153 -15.24 -10.84 6.69
N TRP A 154 -15.89 -9.92 5.98
CA TRP A 154 -15.47 -9.51 4.64
C TRP A 154 -14.04 -8.92 4.54
N PRO A 155 -13.45 -8.22 5.54
CA PRO A 155 -12.09 -7.70 5.39
C PRO A 155 -11.03 -8.80 5.41
N PHE A 156 -11.26 -9.91 6.12
CA PHE A 156 -10.34 -11.05 6.11
C PHE A 156 -10.37 -11.78 4.76
N ALA A 157 -11.56 -11.99 4.19
CA ALA A 157 -11.68 -12.61 2.87
C ALA A 157 -10.96 -11.78 1.79
N VAL A 158 -11.13 -10.46 1.82
CA VAL A 158 -10.40 -9.54 0.91
C VAL A 158 -8.90 -9.59 1.17
N GLY A 159 -8.48 -9.54 2.45
CA GLY A 159 -7.06 -9.61 2.82
C GLY A 159 -6.39 -10.91 2.39
N LEU A 160 -7.08 -12.06 2.51
CA LEU A 160 -6.57 -13.37 2.12
C LEU A 160 -6.43 -13.50 0.60
N ILE A 161 -7.41 -13.01 -0.17
CA ILE A 161 -7.34 -12.98 -1.64
C ILE A 161 -6.19 -12.05 -2.09
N LEU A 162 -6.05 -10.88 -1.48
CA LEU A 162 -4.99 -9.93 -1.82
C LEU A 162 -3.60 -10.51 -1.49
N SER A 163 -3.47 -11.17 -0.34
CA SER A 163 -2.24 -11.85 0.07
C SER A 163 -1.86 -12.98 -0.89
N LEU A 164 -2.84 -13.78 -1.32
CA LEU A 164 -2.60 -14.88 -2.28
C LEU A 164 -2.20 -14.33 -3.66
N TYR A 165 -2.87 -13.27 -4.12
CA TYR A 165 -2.55 -12.61 -5.38
C TYR A 165 -1.13 -12.03 -5.39
N ILE A 166 -0.75 -11.32 -4.32
CA ILE A 166 0.61 -10.77 -4.17
C ILE A 166 1.65 -11.89 -4.13
N HIS A 167 1.35 -13.01 -3.46
CA HIS A 167 2.23 -14.18 -3.42
C HIS A 167 2.46 -14.77 -4.82
N GLU A 168 1.39 -14.97 -5.59
CA GLU A 168 1.45 -15.54 -6.94
C GLU A 168 2.19 -14.61 -7.92
N MET A 169 1.88 -13.31 -7.89
CA MET A 169 2.58 -12.32 -8.71
C MET A 169 4.04 -12.14 -8.28
N GLY A 170 4.36 -12.41 -7.02
CA GLY A 170 5.74 -12.43 -6.52
C GLY A 170 6.59 -13.52 -7.16
N HIS A 171 6.05 -14.74 -7.31
CA HIS A 171 6.71 -15.83 -8.03
C HIS A 171 6.93 -15.47 -9.51
N VAL A 172 5.90 -14.91 -10.16
CA VAL A 172 6.01 -14.46 -11.55
C VAL A 172 7.06 -13.37 -11.71
N ALA A 173 7.10 -12.37 -10.82
CA ALA A 173 8.09 -11.29 -10.87
C ALA A 173 9.51 -11.80 -10.58
N ALA A 174 9.68 -12.80 -9.72
CA ALA A 174 10.97 -13.44 -9.47
C ALA A 174 11.47 -14.22 -10.70
N LEU A 175 10.58 -14.98 -11.35
CA LEU A 175 10.89 -15.74 -12.57
C LEU A 175 11.20 -14.82 -13.76
N GLN A 176 10.45 -13.71 -13.90
CA GLN A 176 10.72 -12.69 -14.92
C GLN A 176 12.09 -12.03 -14.73
N ARG A 177 12.54 -11.81 -13.48
CA ARG A 177 13.90 -11.28 -13.21
C ARG A 177 15.01 -12.28 -13.52
N LEU A 178 14.70 -13.58 -13.51
CA LEU A 178 15.64 -14.66 -13.84
C LEU A 178 15.61 -15.03 -15.34
N GLY A 179 14.79 -14.34 -16.15
CA GLY A 179 14.72 -14.56 -17.61
C GLY A 179 13.99 -15.84 -18.03
N ILE A 180 13.31 -16.51 -17.11
CA ILE A 180 12.53 -17.72 -17.39
C ILE A 180 11.08 -17.30 -17.60
N ARG A 181 10.53 -17.56 -18.79
CA ARG A 181 9.11 -17.28 -19.08
C ARG A 181 8.25 -18.19 -18.19
N ALA A 182 7.56 -17.60 -17.23
CA ALA A 182 6.48 -18.26 -16.51
C ALA A 182 5.33 -18.52 -17.51
N SER A 183 4.97 -19.79 -17.70
CA SER A 183 3.78 -20.23 -18.43
C SER A 183 2.60 -20.38 -17.49
#